data_AF-A0A372RCC2-F1
#
_entry.id   AF-A0A372RCC2-F1
#
_cell.length_a   1.000
_cell.length_b   1.000
_cell.length_c   1.000
_cell.angle_alpha   90.00
_cell.angle_beta   90.00
_cell.angle_gamma   90.00
#
_symmetry.space_group_name_H-M   'P 1'
#
loop_
_entity.id
_entity.type
_entity.pdbx_description
1 polymer ?
#
loop_
_entity_poly.entity_id
_entity_poly.type
_entity_poly.pdbx_seq_one_letter_code
_entity_poly.pdbx_strand_id
1 'polypeptide(L)'
;MPPQRVQYRHLKNAHNAKKTFSRNPLQDTQNIVQRPIDTILTTINRLNNSELNELLNQIYILKDTEVEITRIQRKKDELIRQIYTLSDEEVLNVHHLLKTMVYPKGIHVGQILSPYLQKKAYEFIKTGLYKQESSAIAIQNKKKSLEKENKQLKKAATKTNTQIHLLTLKVAKAKCSKTKQTSKIRAAIQNAKKVTPNNFQKTVKRIFKTNKKEYIPQFVKLATEISNKGNNSVSSTVESTKAVFEF
;
A
#
# COMPACT_ATOMS: atom_id res chain seq x y z
N MET A 1 86.01 13.50 -40.67
CA MET A 1 85.80 14.92 -41.03
C MET A 1 84.42 15.10 -41.67
N PRO A 2 83.69 16.20 -41.39
CA PRO A 2 82.35 16.53 -41.93
C PRO A 2 82.48 16.98 -43.41
N PRO A 3 81.42 17.35 -44.20
CA PRO A 3 80.16 17.98 -43.77
C PRO A 3 78.86 17.67 -44.55
N GLN A 4 77.79 18.28 -44.01
CA GLN A 4 76.39 18.36 -44.43
C GLN A 4 76.16 18.90 -45.85
N ARG A 5 75.08 18.44 -46.50
CA ARG A 5 74.18 19.28 -47.32
C ARG A 5 72.72 18.81 -47.17
N VAL A 6 71.93 19.57 -46.44
CA VAL A 6 70.47 19.57 -46.47
C VAL A 6 70.05 20.49 -47.62
N GLN A 7 69.10 20.08 -48.50
CA GLN A 7 68.05 20.98 -49.01
C GLN A 7 67.05 20.39 -50.05
N TYR A 8 65.79 20.78 -49.87
CA TYR A 8 64.63 20.84 -50.80
C TYR A 8 63.90 19.55 -51.25
N ARG A 9 63.02 19.00 -50.40
CA ARG A 9 61.87 18.16 -50.85
C ARG A 9 60.48 18.76 -50.59
N HIS A 10 60.36 19.88 -49.89
CA HIS A 10 59.06 20.36 -49.38
C HIS A 10 58.31 21.34 -50.31
N LEU A 11 58.92 21.80 -51.41
CA LEU A 11 58.28 22.79 -52.31
C LEU A 11 57.54 22.19 -53.51
N LYS A 12 57.67 20.88 -53.80
CA LYS A 12 56.92 20.23 -54.91
C LYS A 12 55.48 19.84 -54.55
N ASN A 13 55.12 19.78 -53.27
CA ASN A 13 53.80 19.31 -52.85
C ASN A 13 52.74 20.42 -52.75
N ALA A 14 53.14 21.69 -52.68
CA ALA A 14 52.19 22.80 -52.57
C ALA A 14 51.48 23.14 -53.90
N HIS A 15 52.12 22.89 -55.05
CA HIS A 15 51.53 23.20 -56.35
C HIS A 15 50.46 22.18 -56.78
N ASN A 16 50.59 20.92 -56.35
CA ASN A 16 49.63 19.86 -56.67
C ASN A 16 48.40 19.88 -55.75
N ALA A 17 48.52 20.39 -54.52
CA ALA A 17 47.38 20.49 -53.58
C ALA A 17 46.35 21.57 -53.97
N LYS A 18 46.74 22.59 -54.75
CA LYS A 18 45.82 23.62 -55.24
C LYS A 18 44.97 23.19 -56.44
N LYS A 19 45.35 22.12 -57.16
CA LYS A 19 44.57 21.61 -58.31
C LYS A 19 43.37 20.73 -57.89
N THR A 20 43.38 20.19 -56.68
CA THR A 20 42.32 19.29 -56.19
C THR A 20 41.19 20.00 -55.43
N PHE A 21 41.31 21.31 -55.18
CA PHE A 21 40.32 22.10 -54.45
C PHE A 21 39.45 23.00 -55.34
N SER A 22 39.40 22.72 -56.65
CA SER A 22 38.52 23.39 -57.61
C SER A 22 37.55 22.40 -58.26
N ARG A 23 36.93 21.53 -57.47
CA ARG A 23 35.68 20.86 -57.83
C ARG A 23 34.59 21.44 -56.95
N ASN A 24 33.75 22.30 -57.52
CA ASN A 24 32.62 22.89 -56.82
C ASN A 24 31.58 21.78 -56.55
N PRO A 25 31.37 21.33 -55.31
CA PRO A 25 30.41 20.26 -55.00
C PRO A 25 28.97 20.65 -55.39
N LEU A 26 28.72 21.96 -55.44
CA LEU A 26 27.46 22.58 -55.90
C LEU A 26 27.21 22.39 -57.40
N GLN A 27 28.25 22.42 -58.25
CA GLN A 27 28.09 22.18 -59.69
C GLN A 27 27.88 20.70 -60.00
N ASP A 28 28.47 19.80 -59.22
CA ASP A 28 28.28 18.36 -59.39
C ASP A 28 26.86 17.93 -58.95
N THR A 29 26.34 18.46 -57.84
CA THR A 29 24.95 18.23 -57.41
C THR A 29 23.91 18.86 -58.35
N GLN A 30 24.18 20.06 -58.88
CA GLN A 30 23.34 20.65 -59.93
C GLN A 30 23.32 19.79 -61.19
N ASN A 31 24.48 19.31 -61.69
CA ASN A 31 24.53 18.43 -62.86
C ASN A 31 23.84 17.07 -62.68
N ILE A 32 23.82 16.53 -61.45
CA ILE A 32 23.15 15.25 -61.15
C ILE A 32 21.61 15.39 -61.20
N VAL A 33 21.06 16.52 -60.78
CA VAL A 33 19.61 16.78 -60.81
C VAL A 33 19.13 17.34 -62.15
N GLN A 34 19.96 18.14 -62.82
CA GLN A 34 19.63 18.79 -64.10
C GLN A 34 19.55 17.78 -65.26
N ARG A 35 20.46 16.78 -65.31
CA ARG A 35 20.48 15.76 -66.36
C ARG A 35 19.17 14.96 -66.48
N PRO A 36 18.57 14.45 -65.38
CA PRO A 36 17.25 13.83 -65.42
C PRO A 36 16.17 14.76 -65.98
N ILE A 37 16.17 16.02 -65.55
CA ILE A 37 15.16 17.02 -65.97
C ILE A 37 15.28 17.33 -67.45
N ASP A 38 16.49 17.52 -67.98
CA ASP A 38 16.73 17.78 -69.40
C ASP A 38 16.33 16.57 -70.26
N THR A 39 16.59 15.35 -69.76
CA THR A 39 16.16 14.11 -70.42
C THR A 39 14.63 14.00 -70.45
N ILE A 40 13.95 14.38 -69.36
CA ILE A 40 12.48 14.41 -69.28
C ILE A 40 11.93 15.44 -70.28
N LEU A 41 12.48 16.65 -70.33
CA LEU A 41 12.04 17.71 -71.25
C LEU A 41 12.21 17.31 -72.72
N THR A 42 13.35 16.71 -73.08
CA THR A 42 13.56 16.22 -74.46
C THR A 42 12.61 15.08 -74.83
N THR A 43 12.18 14.26 -73.85
CA THR A 43 11.21 13.18 -74.06
C THR A 43 9.80 13.73 -74.20
N ILE A 44 9.39 14.69 -73.34
CA ILE A 44 8.09 15.37 -73.41
C ILE A 44 7.91 16.04 -74.78
N ASN A 45 8.94 16.72 -75.29
CA ASN A 45 8.90 17.40 -76.59
C ASN A 45 8.77 16.44 -77.79
N ARG A 46 8.92 15.12 -77.59
CA ARG A 46 8.79 14.08 -78.64
C ARG A 46 7.46 13.34 -78.59
N LEU A 47 6.64 13.57 -77.57
CA LEU A 47 5.34 12.91 -77.38
C LEU A 47 4.20 13.77 -77.94
N ASN A 48 3.13 13.13 -78.40
CA ASN A 48 1.90 13.83 -78.74
C ASN A 48 1.00 14.05 -77.50
N ASN A 49 -0.03 14.90 -77.64
CA ASN A 49 -0.90 15.26 -76.51
C ASN A 49 -1.66 14.07 -75.89
N SER A 50 -1.96 13.02 -76.67
CA SER A 50 -2.65 11.83 -76.17
C SER A 50 -1.72 10.99 -75.30
N GLU A 51 -0.50 10.75 -75.77
CA GLU A 51 0.53 10.01 -75.04
C GLU A 51 0.94 10.73 -73.75
N LEU A 52 1.03 12.07 -73.80
CA LEU A 52 1.32 12.88 -72.63
C LEU A 52 0.22 12.77 -71.56
N ASN A 53 -1.05 12.80 -71.96
CA ASN A 53 -2.18 12.65 -71.03
C ASN A 53 -2.23 11.24 -70.42
N GLU A 54 -1.90 10.21 -71.18
CA GLU A 54 -1.82 8.84 -70.66
C GLU A 54 -0.68 8.69 -69.62
N LEU A 55 0.48 9.26 -69.91
CA LEU A 55 1.62 9.32 -68.97
C LEU A 55 1.26 10.08 -67.69
N LEU A 56 0.57 11.22 -67.79
CA LEU A 56 0.12 11.99 -66.63
C LEU A 56 -0.85 11.18 -65.76
N ASN A 57 -1.77 10.42 -66.37
CA ASN A 57 -2.68 9.55 -65.64
C ASN A 57 -1.95 8.40 -64.94
N GLN A 58 -0.96 7.78 -65.60
CA GLN A 58 -0.14 6.74 -64.99
C GLN A 58 0.69 7.28 -63.81
N ILE A 59 1.26 8.48 -63.93
CA ILE A 59 1.97 9.16 -62.83
C ILE A 59 1.03 9.46 -61.67
N TYR A 60 -0.20 9.89 -61.96
CA TYR A 60 -1.21 10.14 -60.93
C TYR A 60 -1.56 8.86 -60.15
N ILE A 61 -1.80 7.75 -60.85
CA ILE A 61 -2.07 6.43 -60.23
C ILE A 61 -0.88 5.96 -59.38
N LEU A 62 0.35 6.13 -59.87
CA LEU A 62 1.56 5.77 -59.14
C LEU A 62 1.71 6.59 -57.85
N LYS A 63 1.45 7.90 -57.93
CA LYS A 63 1.49 8.80 -56.77
C LYS A 63 0.44 8.46 -55.72
N ASP A 64 -0.79 8.19 -56.15
CA ASP A 64 -1.86 7.75 -55.23
C ASP A 64 -1.52 6.41 -54.56
N THR A 65 -0.91 5.49 -55.31
CA THR A 65 -0.42 4.21 -54.78
C THR A 65 0.70 4.40 -53.74
N GLU A 66 1.66 5.30 -54.01
CA GLU A 66 2.76 5.63 -53.09
C GLU A 66 2.23 6.29 -51.78
N VAL A 67 1.22 7.15 -51.90
CA VAL A 67 0.56 7.76 -50.74
C VAL A 67 -0.12 6.71 -49.87
N GLU A 68 -0.82 5.73 -50.46
CA GLU A 68 -1.49 4.68 -49.70
C GLU A 68 -0.50 3.70 -49.06
N ILE A 69 0.59 3.34 -49.76
CA ILE A 69 1.72 2.56 -49.19
C ILE A 69 2.28 3.28 -47.96
N THR A 70 2.52 4.59 -48.07
CA THR A 70 3.04 5.41 -46.96
C THR A 70 2.05 5.48 -45.79
N ARG A 71 0.74 5.47 -46.06
CA ARG A 71 -0.31 5.44 -45.02
C ARG A 71 -0.35 4.10 -44.28
N ILE A 72 -0.27 2.99 -45.01
CA ILE A 72 -0.22 1.63 -44.44
C ILE A 72 1.04 1.48 -43.58
N GLN A 73 2.19 1.94 -44.07
CA GLN A 73 3.45 1.86 -43.34
C GLN A 73 3.38 2.65 -42.01
N ARG A 74 2.81 3.85 -42.02
CA ARG A 74 2.61 4.64 -40.79
C ARG A 74 1.77 3.90 -39.74
N LYS A 75 0.66 3.26 -40.15
CA LYS A 75 -0.19 2.47 -39.25
C LYS A 75 0.54 1.25 -38.69
N LYS A 76 1.36 0.59 -39.51
CA LYS A 76 2.19 -0.54 -39.07
C LYS A 76 3.22 -0.08 -38.03
N ASP A 77 3.91 1.02 -38.27
CA ASP A 77 4.91 1.55 -37.34
C ASP A 77 4.27 2.00 -36.02
N GLU A 78 3.06 2.56 -36.07
CA GLU A 78 2.29 2.91 -34.89
C GLU A 78 1.93 1.68 -34.05
N LEU A 79 1.41 0.62 -34.69
CA LEU A 79 1.10 -0.63 -34.00
C LEU A 79 2.34 -1.26 -33.37
N ILE A 80 3.47 -1.26 -34.10
CA ILE A 80 4.74 -1.77 -33.60
C ILE A 80 5.20 -0.97 -32.37
N ARG A 81 5.11 0.36 -32.41
CA ARG A 81 5.41 1.21 -31.25
C ARG A 81 4.53 0.86 -30.04
N GLN A 82 3.23 0.66 -30.24
CA GLN A 82 2.33 0.26 -29.16
C GLN A 82 2.72 -1.09 -28.56
N ILE A 83 3.08 -2.08 -29.39
CA ILE A 83 3.53 -3.39 -28.90
C ILE A 83 4.82 -3.26 -28.09
N TYR A 84 5.77 -2.42 -28.50
CA TYR A 84 7.02 -2.19 -27.76
C TYR A 84 6.83 -1.48 -26.41
N THR A 85 5.68 -0.84 -26.16
CA THR A 85 5.37 -0.24 -24.85
C THR A 85 4.81 -1.24 -23.83
N LEU A 86 4.51 -2.47 -24.24
CA LEU A 86 3.94 -3.51 -23.38
C LEU A 86 5.04 -4.28 -22.63
N SER A 87 4.68 -4.86 -21.48
CA SER A 87 5.54 -5.80 -20.76
C SER A 87 5.64 -7.16 -21.48
N ASP A 88 6.65 -7.98 -21.15
CA ASP A 88 6.88 -9.28 -21.78
C ASP A 88 5.67 -10.23 -21.70
N GLU A 89 4.94 -10.21 -20.57
CA GLU A 89 3.73 -11.01 -20.38
C GLU A 89 2.58 -10.51 -21.27
N GLU A 90 2.44 -9.19 -21.41
CA GLU A 90 1.43 -8.57 -22.27
C GLU A 90 1.73 -8.79 -23.76
N VAL A 91 3.01 -8.80 -24.15
CA VAL A 91 3.44 -9.13 -25.53
C VAL A 91 3.06 -10.55 -25.90
N LEU A 92 3.24 -11.52 -24.99
CA LEU A 92 2.80 -12.91 -25.19
C LEU A 92 1.28 -12.99 -25.36
N ASN A 93 0.52 -12.23 -24.58
CA ASN A 93 -0.94 -12.15 -24.68
C ASN A 93 -1.38 -11.54 -26.02
N VAL A 94 -0.74 -10.46 -26.47
CA VAL A 94 -1.02 -9.85 -27.78
C VAL A 94 -0.67 -10.80 -28.92
N HIS A 95 0.45 -11.51 -28.84
CA HIS A 95 0.80 -12.53 -29.84
C HIS A 95 -0.26 -13.64 -29.91
N HIS A 96 -0.73 -14.13 -28.76
CA HIS A 96 -1.81 -15.10 -28.72
C HIS A 96 -3.12 -14.55 -29.30
N LEU A 97 -3.45 -13.29 -28.99
CA LEU A 97 -4.63 -12.61 -29.52
C LEU A 97 -4.56 -12.50 -31.06
N LEU A 98 -3.45 -12.01 -31.61
CA LEU A 98 -3.29 -11.87 -33.06
C LEU A 98 -3.37 -13.23 -33.77
N LYS A 99 -2.83 -14.29 -33.16
CA LYS A 99 -2.92 -15.66 -33.67
C LYS A 99 -4.34 -16.22 -33.64
N THR A 100 -5.19 -15.76 -32.73
CA THR A 100 -6.58 -16.23 -32.58
C THR A 100 -7.59 -15.35 -33.33
N MET A 101 -7.22 -14.11 -33.68
CA MET A 101 -8.03 -13.18 -34.47
C MET A 101 -7.93 -13.39 -35.99
N VAL A 102 -7.59 -14.61 -36.43
CA VAL A 102 -7.61 -15.02 -37.83
C VAL A 102 -8.49 -16.24 -38.04
N TYR A 103 -9.06 -16.39 -39.24
CA TYR A 103 -9.83 -17.59 -39.55
C TYR A 103 -8.91 -18.82 -39.57
N PRO A 104 -9.20 -19.86 -38.77
CA PRO A 104 -8.33 -21.03 -38.68
C PRO A 104 -8.52 -22.01 -39.84
N LYS A 105 -9.67 -21.97 -40.51
CA LYS A 105 -10.07 -22.90 -41.59
C LYS A 105 -11.04 -22.20 -42.56
N GLY A 106 -11.20 -22.76 -43.76
CA GLY A 106 -12.14 -22.31 -44.78
C GLY A 106 -11.53 -21.33 -45.78
N ILE A 107 -12.39 -20.70 -46.60
CA ILE A 107 -11.99 -19.85 -47.73
C ILE A 107 -11.19 -18.61 -47.27
N HIS A 108 -11.46 -18.12 -46.06
CA HIS A 108 -10.82 -16.94 -45.48
C HIS A 108 -9.62 -17.29 -44.56
N VAL A 109 -9.09 -18.51 -44.61
CA VAL A 109 -8.02 -18.96 -43.71
C VAL A 109 -6.83 -17.98 -43.70
N GLY A 110 -6.33 -17.66 -42.51
CA GLY A 110 -5.24 -16.71 -42.32
C GLY A 110 -5.62 -15.23 -42.48
N GLN A 111 -6.82 -14.92 -42.95
CA GLN A 111 -7.34 -13.55 -42.94
C GLN A 111 -7.82 -13.19 -41.54
N ILE A 112 -7.67 -11.91 -41.20
CA ILE A 112 -8.19 -11.34 -39.96
C ILE A 112 -9.72 -11.49 -39.92
N LEU A 113 -10.27 -11.79 -38.75
CA LEU A 113 -11.71 -11.91 -38.55
C LEU A 113 -12.45 -10.65 -38.98
N SER A 114 -13.67 -10.80 -39.51
CA SER A 114 -14.49 -9.66 -39.91
C SER A 114 -14.73 -8.68 -38.76
N PRO A 115 -14.88 -7.36 -39.02
CA PRO A 115 -15.13 -6.37 -37.96
C PRO A 115 -16.32 -6.70 -37.06
N TYR A 116 -17.36 -7.35 -37.62
CA TYR A 116 -18.50 -7.84 -36.85
C TYR A 116 -18.09 -8.89 -35.81
N LEU A 117 -17.28 -9.88 -36.20
CA LEU A 117 -16.81 -10.93 -35.29
C LEU A 117 -15.83 -10.37 -34.25
N GLN A 118 -14.96 -9.44 -34.64
CA GLN A 118 -14.08 -8.74 -33.71
C GLN A 118 -14.88 -8.00 -32.63
N LYS A 119 -15.90 -7.22 -33.04
CA LYS A 119 -16.79 -6.51 -32.13
C LYS A 119 -17.55 -7.46 -31.20
N LYS A 120 -18.07 -8.57 -31.74
CA LYS A 120 -18.78 -9.58 -30.96
C LYS A 120 -17.88 -10.28 -29.94
N ALA A 121 -16.63 -10.58 -30.32
CA ALA A 121 -15.63 -11.14 -29.41
C ALA A 121 -15.28 -10.15 -28.29
N TYR A 122 -15.09 -8.87 -28.63
CA TYR A 122 -14.84 -7.82 -27.64
C TYR A 122 -16.00 -7.68 -26.65
N GLU A 123 -17.25 -7.58 -27.12
CA GLU A 123 -18.43 -7.51 -26.24
C GLU A 123 -18.56 -8.78 -25.38
N PHE A 124 -18.24 -9.95 -25.92
CA PHE A 124 -18.23 -11.20 -25.16
C PHE A 124 -17.20 -11.18 -24.03
N ILE A 125 -15.96 -10.73 -24.30
CA ILE A 125 -14.92 -10.60 -23.28
C ILE A 125 -15.31 -9.55 -22.24
N LYS A 126 -15.76 -8.38 -22.69
CA LYS A 126 -16.23 -7.30 -21.82
C LYS A 126 -17.33 -7.77 -20.88
N THR A 127 -18.35 -8.45 -21.39
CA THR A 127 -19.46 -8.97 -20.57
C THR A 127 -19.09 -10.21 -19.77
N GLY A 128 -18.18 -11.05 -20.26
CA GLY A 128 -17.72 -12.29 -19.63
C GLY A 128 -16.78 -12.06 -18.44
N LEU A 129 -15.90 -11.06 -18.51
CA LEU A 129 -15.01 -10.69 -17.40
C LEU A 129 -15.81 -10.21 -16.18
N TYR A 130 -16.89 -9.45 -16.39
CA TYR A 130 -17.79 -9.06 -15.29
C TYR A 130 -18.59 -10.24 -14.71
N LYS A 131 -18.70 -11.38 -15.41
CA LYS A 131 -19.35 -12.59 -14.90
C LYS A 131 -18.43 -13.52 -14.13
N GLN A 132 -17.13 -13.25 -14.03
CA GLN A 132 -16.19 -14.15 -13.37
C GLN A 132 -16.48 -14.32 -11.86
N GLU A 133 -16.97 -13.26 -11.20
CA GLU A 133 -17.51 -13.32 -9.83
C GLU A 133 -18.82 -14.09 -9.71
N SER A 134 -19.57 -14.23 -10.80
CA SER A 134 -20.82 -15.00 -10.88
C SER A 134 -20.61 -16.45 -11.36
N SER A 135 -19.36 -16.88 -11.57
CA SER A 135 -19.09 -18.29 -11.88
C SER A 135 -19.43 -19.17 -10.67
N ALA A 136 -20.02 -20.33 -10.93
CA ALA A 136 -20.42 -21.27 -9.87
C ALA A 136 -19.24 -21.64 -8.95
N ILE A 137 -18.02 -21.72 -9.50
CA ILE A 137 -16.78 -22.01 -8.78
C ILE A 137 -16.39 -20.84 -7.85
N ALA A 138 -16.45 -19.60 -8.33
CA ALA A 138 -16.15 -18.42 -7.51
C ALA A 138 -17.14 -18.29 -6.35
N ILE A 139 -18.43 -18.50 -6.61
CA ILE A 139 -19.49 -18.51 -5.59
C ILE A 139 -19.25 -19.62 -4.57
N GLN A 140 -18.89 -20.82 -5.02
CA GLN A 140 -18.62 -21.96 -4.14
C GLN A 140 -17.39 -21.72 -3.24
N ASN A 141 -16.33 -21.14 -3.79
CA ASN A 141 -15.13 -20.79 -3.02
C ASN A 141 -15.43 -19.70 -1.99
N LYS A 142 -16.18 -18.66 -2.37
CA LYS A 142 -16.62 -17.60 -1.46
C LYS A 142 -17.50 -18.14 -0.34
N LYS A 143 -18.45 -19.03 -0.66
CA LYS A 143 -19.28 -19.74 0.34
C LYS A 143 -18.41 -20.52 1.33
N LYS A 144 -17.47 -21.33 0.85
CA LYS A 144 -16.55 -22.10 1.71
C LYS A 144 -15.72 -21.19 2.63
N SER A 145 -15.29 -20.02 2.14
CA SER A 145 -14.56 -19.03 2.94
C SER A 145 -15.44 -18.47 4.06
N LEU A 146 -16.65 -18.02 3.73
CA LEU A 146 -17.61 -17.47 4.69
C LEU A 146 -18.05 -18.50 5.73
N GLU A 147 -18.18 -19.78 5.36
CA GLU A 147 -18.48 -20.86 6.30
C GLU A 147 -17.35 -21.07 7.33
N LYS A 148 -16.09 -20.98 6.90
CA LYS A 148 -14.93 -21.07 7.80
C LYS A 148 -14.90 -19.90 8.77
N GLU A 149 -15.10 -18.68 8.29
CA GLU A 149 -15.13 -17.47 9.12
C GLU A 149 -16.27 -17.54 10.14
N ASN A 150 -17.48 -17.90 9.71
CA ASN A 150 -18.62 -18.09 10.60
C ASN A 150 -18.36 -19.14 11.69
N LYS A 151 -17.66 -20.23 11.35
CA LYS A 151 -17.28 -21.25 12.34
C LYS A 151 -16.28 -20.72 13.36
N GLN A 152 -15.34 -19.87 12.96
CA GLN A 152 -14.39 -19.24 13.87
C GLN A 152 -15.09 -18.22 14.78
N LEU A 153 -15.94 -17.36 14.22
CA LEU A 153 -16.73 -16.38 14.97
C LEU A 153 -17.63 -17.05 16.01
N LYS A 154 -18.32 -18.14 15.65
CA LYS A 154 -19.12 -18.93 16.60
C LYS A 154 -18.28 -19.46 17.77
N LYS A 155 -17.07 -19.97 17.51
CA LYS A 155 -16.16 -20.45 18.57
C LYS A 155 -15.67 -19.30 19.47
N ALA A 156 -15.38 -18.14 18.91
CA ALA A 156 -14.97 -16.97 19.69
C ALA A 156 -16.13 -16.46 20.58
N ALA A 157 -17.35 -16.45 20.04
CA ALA A 157 -18.54 -16.06 20.78
C ALA A 157 -18.83 -17.02 21.96
N THR A 158 -18.77 -18.33 21.75
CA THR A 158 -18.98 -19.31 22.84
C THR A 158 -17.91 -19.17 23.93
N LYS A 159 -16.63 -19.01 23.55
CA LYS A 159 -15.55 -18.76 24.52
C LYS A 159 -15.82 -17.51 25.36
N THR A 160 -16.17 -16.41 24.72
CA THR A 160 -16.48 -15.15 25.42
C THR A 160 -17.67 -15.30 26.36
N ASN A 161 -18.74 -15.98 25.93
CA ASN A 161 -19.91 -16.25 26.76
C ASN A 161 -19.57 -17.09 28.00
N THR A 162 -18.71 -18.12 27.87
CA THR A 162 -18.27 -18.91 29.04
C THR A 162 -17.50 -18.06 30.05
N GLN A 163 -16.66 -17.14 29.59
CA GLN A 163 -15.92 -16.21 30.46
C GLN A 163 -16.86 -15.23 31.16
N ILE A 164 -17.83 -14.66 30.43
CA ILE A 164 -18.87 -13.79 31.01
C ILE A 164 -19.63 -14.53 32.11
N HIS A 165 -20.01 -15.78 31.87
CA HIS A 165 -20.73 -16.58 32.87
C HIS A 165 -19.89 -16.82 34.13
N LEU A 166 -18.62 -17.22 33.98
CA LEU A 166 -17.70 -17.41 35.10
C LEU A 166 -17.49 -16.13 35.92
N LEU A 167 -17.33 -14.99 35.24
CA LEU A 167 -17.20 -13.69 35.90
C LEU A 167 -18.48 -13.30 36.64
N THR A 168 -19.65 -13.55 36.03
CA THR A 168 -20.95 -13.31 36.65
C THR A 168 -21.10 -14.10 37.95
N LEU A 169 -20.71 -15.37 37.96
CA LEU A 169 -20.71 -16.21 39.16
C LEU A 169 -19.76 -15.69 40.24
N LYS A 170 -18.54 -15.27 39.86
CA LYS A 170 -17.58 -14.67 40.80
C LYS A 170 -18.13 -13.38 41.44
N VAL A 171 -18.75 -12.52 40.65
CA VAL A 171 -19.37 -11.28 41.13
C VAL A 171 -20.52 -11.59 42.09
N ALA A 172 -21.37 -12.56 41.77
CA ALA A 172 -22.45 -12.99 42.66
C ALA A 172 -21.93 -13.49 44.00
N LYS A 173 -20.89 -14.34 43.99
CA LYS A 173 -20.23 -14.84 45.20
C LYS A 173 -19.61 -13.71 46.04
N ALA A 174 -18.92 -12.77 45.40
CA ALA A 174 -18.34 -11.61 46.08
C ALA A 174 -19.41 -10.73 46.74
N LYS A 175 -20.53 -10.48 46.05
CA LYS A 175 -21.68 -9.76 46.62
C LYS A 175 -22.25 -10.47 47.85
N CYS A 176 -22.46 -11.78 47.79
CA CYS A 176 -22.96 -12.58 48.92
C CYS A 176 -21.99 -12.57 50.11
N SER A 177 -20.68 -12.66 49.86
CA SER A 177 -19.67 -12.56 50.92
C SER A 177 -19.70 -11.18 51.59
N LYS A 178 -19.79 -10.10 50.79
CA LYS A 178 -19.91 -8.73 51.30
C LYS A 178 -21.15 -8.55 52.17
N THR A 179 -22.32 -9.02 51.72
CA THR A 179 -23.56 -8.90 52.50
C THR A 179 -23.45 -9.67 53.83
N LYS A 180 -22.88 -10.89 53.81
CA LYS A 180 -22.63 -11.66 55.03
C LYS A 180 -21.72 -10.93 56.01
N GLN A 181 -20.65 -10.30 55.52
CA GLN A 181 -19.74 -9.53 56.36
C GLN A 181 -20.43 -8.29 56.96
N THR A 182 -21.20 -7.55 56.15
CA THR A 182 -21.99 -6.41 56.62
C THR A 182 -22.97 -6.83 57.72
N SER A 183 -23.65 -7.97 57.57
CA SER A 183 -24.55 -8.50 58.60
C SER A 183 -23.81 -8.83 59.90
N LYS A 184 -22.61 -9.42 59.83
CA LYS A 184 -21.78 -9.69 61.02
C LYS A 184 -21.39 -8.39 61.74
N ILE A 185 -20.95 -7.38 61.00
CA ILE A 185 -20.60 -6.07 61.57
C ILE A 185 -21.81 -5.45 62.27
N ARG A 186 -22.98 -5.48 61.63
CA ARG A 186 -24.22 -4.95 62.21
C ARG A 186 -24.59 -5.67 63.51
N ALA A 187 -24.52 -7.01 63.51
CA ALA A 187 -24.79 -7.80 64.72
C ALA A 187 -23.79 -7.49 65.83
N ALA A 188 -22.50 -7.35 65.51
CA ALA A 188 -21.48 -6.98 66.48
C ALA A 188 -21.73 -5.59 67.09
N ILE A 189 -22.12 -4.60 66.28
CA ILE A 189 -22.49 -3.26 66.76
C ILE A 189 -23.72 -3.30 67.66
N GLN A 190 -24.75 -4.08 67.29
CA GLN A 190 -25.97 -4.21 68.07
C GLN A 190 -25.73 -4.92 69.42
N ASN A 191 -24.91 -5.97 69.42
CA ASN A 191 -24.60 -6.76 70.62
C ASN A 191 -23.49 -6.13 71.47
N ALA A 192 -22.76 -5.14 70.95
CA ALA A 192 -21.77 -4.41 71.73
C ALA A 192 -22.48 -3.66 72.87
N LYS A 193 -22.01 -3.87 74.10
CA LYS A 193 -22.50 -3.10 75.25
C LYS A 193 -22.27 -1.62 74.97
N LYS A 194 -23.36 -0.84 74.94
CA LYS A 194 -23.28 0.62 74.88
C LYS A 194 -22.50 1.11 76.10
N VAL A 195 -21.30 1.61 75.88
CA VAL A 195 -20.49 2.22 76.93
C VAL A 195 -21.15 3.57 77.24
N THR A 196 -21.82 3.65 78.38
CA THR A 196 -22.33 4.93 78.89
C THR A 196 -21.15 5.78 79.40
N PRO A 197 -21.25 7.12 79.38
CA PRO A 197 -20.21 8.00 79.91
C PRO A 197 -19.77 7.62 81.33
N ASN A 198 -20.74 7.25 82.19
CA ASN A 198 -20.46 6.78 83.55
C ASN A 198 -19.66 5.46 83.59
N ASN A 199 -19.98 4.50 82.73
CA ASN A 199 -19.25 3.22 82.67
C ASN A 199 -17.84 3.42 82.10
N PHE A 200 -17.69 4.33 81.12
CA PHE A 200 -16.40 4.74 80.60
C PHE A 200 -15.56 5.38 81.70
N GLN A 201 -16.08 6.41 82.37
CA GLN A 201 -15.37 7.16 83.40
C GLN A 201 -14.99 6.26 84.59
N LYS A 202 -15.86 5.34 85.02
CA LYS A 202 -15.52 4.33 86.05
C LYS A 202 -14.39 3.39 85.62
N THR A 203 -14.33 3.04 84.34
CA THR A 203 -13.29 2.15 83.81
C THR A 203 -11.97 2.87 83.66
N VAL A 204 -12.00 4.10 83.13
CA VAL A 204 -10.87 5.04 83.07
C VAL A 204 -10.30 5.25 84.48
N LYS A 205 -11.09 5.71 85.45
CA LYS A 205 -10.63 5.91 86.84
C LYS A 205 -9.99 4.66 87.46
N ARG A 206 -10.48 3.46 87.10
CA ARG A 206 -9.90 2.18 87.53
C ARG A 206 -8.52 1.95 86.91
N ILE A 207 -8.36 2.23 85.62
CA ILE A 207 -7.09 2.09 84.88
C ILE A 207 -6.03 3.07 85.41
N PHE A 208 -6.44 4.30 85.74
CA PHE A 208 -5.55 5.36 86.22
C PHE A 208 -5.17 5.25 87.70
N LYS A 209 -5.75 4.33 88.49
CA LYS A 209 -5.48 4.17 89.94
C LYS A 209 -5.35 5.53 90.65
N THR A 210 -6.32 6.43 90.48
CA THR A 210 -6.19 7.87 90.85
C THR A 210 -5.78 8.12 92.31
N ASN A 211 -5.93 7.13 93.20
CA ASN A 211 -5.58 7.18 94.62
C ASN A 211 -4.26 6.47 95.01
N LYS A 212 -3.45 5.97 94.08
CA LYS A 212 -2.14 5.35 94.35
C LYS A 212 -1.08 5.90 93.40
N LYS A 213 0.15 6.16 93.89
CA LYS A 213 1.32 6.59 93.09
C LYS A 213 1.84 5.49 92.14
N GLU A 214 0.96 4.61 91.65
CA GLU A 214 1.29 3.41 90.88
C GLU A 214 0.37 3.28 89.67
N TYR A 215 0.93 2.85 88.54
CA TYR A 215 0.18 2.61 87.31
C TYR A 215 -0.15 1.13 87.13
N ILE A 216 -1.31 0.82 86.53
CA ILE A 216 -1.66 -0.56 86.16
C ILE A 216 -0.83 -0.96 84.93
N PRO A 217 -0.36 -2.22 84.81
CA PRO A 217 0.40 -2.68 83.64
C PRO A 217 -0.26 -2.36 82.29
N GLN A 218 -1.60 -2.37 82.23
CA GLN A 218 -2.37 -2.00 81.04
C GLN A 218 -2.20 -0.53 80.65
N PHE A 219 -2.16 0.37 81.64
CA PHE A 219 -1.91 1.79 81.41
C PHE A 219 -0.47 2.04 80.98
N VAL A 220 0.50 1.39 81.63
CA VAL A 220 1.91 1.48 81.24
C VAL A 220 2.09 1.04 79.78
N LYS A 221 1.49 -0.09 79.40
CA LYS A 221 1.52 -0.58 78.01
C LYS A 221 0.93 0.43 77.03
N LEU A 222 -0.24 0.99 77.35
CA LEU A 222 -0.89 2.01 76.52
C LEU A 222 -0.02 3.27 76.35
N ALA A 223 0.51 3.80 77.46
CA ALA A 223 1.36 4.98 77.45
C ALA A 223 2.65 4.73 76.65
N THR A 224 3.25 3.55 76.75
CA THR A 224 4.42 3.16 75.95
C THR A 224 4.07 3.07 74.46
N GLU A 225 2.93 2.48 74.09
CA GLU A 225 2.51 2.39 72.68
C GLU A 225 2.24 3.78 72.08
N ILE A 226 1.63 4.69 72.85
CA ILE A 226 1.39 6.08 72.42
C ILE A 226 2.72 6.85 72.32
N SER A 227 3.59 6.71 73.31
CA SER A 227 4.92 7.32 73.34
C SER A 227 5.77 6.89 72.15
N ASN A 228 5.81 5.60 71.86
CA ASN A 228 6.54 5.03 70.71
C ASN A 228 5.99 5.51 69.36
N LYS A 229 4.67 5.67 69.23
CA LYS A 229 4.07 6.21 67.99
C LYS A 229 4.26 7.70 67.83
N GLY A 230 4.27 8.44 68.94
CA GLY A 230 4.41 9.89 68.97
C GLY A 230 5.85 10.39 69.05
N ASN A 231 6.84 9.51 69.17
CA ASN A 231 8.24 9.85 69.48
C ASN A 231 8.40 10.80 70.68
N ASN A 232 7.52 10.68 71.67
CA ASN A 232 7.52 11.52 72.87
C ASN A 232 8.03 10.74 74.08
N SER A 233 8.46 11.43 75.14
CA SER A 233 8.82 10.75 76.38
C SER A 233 7.58 10.05 76.99
N VAL A 234 7.80 8.90 77.62
CA VAL A 234 6.74 8.16 78.31
C VAL A 234 6.11 9.02 79.42
N SER A 235 6.91 9.82 80.14
CA SER A 235 6.39 10.70 81.20
C SER A 235 5.44 11.77 80.67
N SER A 236 5.82 12.47 79.59
CA SER A 236 4.98 13.50 78.94
C SER A 236 3.72 12.88 78.35
N THR A 237 3.83 11.67 77.80
CA THR A 237 2.68 10.91 77.29
C THR A 237 1.72 10.54 78.41
N VAL A 238 2.22 10.11 79.58
CA VAL A 238 1.39 9.80 80.75
C VAL A 238 0.63 11.03 81.24
N GLU A 239 1.29 12.18 81.37
CA GLU A 239 0.66 13.45 81.80
C GLU A 239 -0.39 13.93 80.80
N SER A 240 -0.06 13.91 79.52
CA SER A 240 -0.98 14.30 78.44
C SER A 240 -2.20 13.38 78.39
N THR A 241 -1.98 12.07 78.54
CA THR A 241 -3.07 11.08 78.58
C THR A 241 -3.95 11.32 79.81
N LYS A 242 -3.35 11.60 80.97
CA LYS A 242 -4.10 11.93 82.19
C LYS A 242 -4.94 13.19 82.02
N ALA A 243 -4.38 14.27 81.45
CA ALA A 243 -5.09 15.52 81.19
C ALA A 243 -6.29 15.35 80.26
N VAL A 244 -6.17 14.48 79.25
CA VAL A 244 -7.26 14.16 78.32
C VAL A 244 -8.41 13.40 78.99
N PHE A 245 -8.14 12.63 80.04
CA PHE A 245 -9.13 11.77 80.71
C PHE A 245 -9.67 12.31 82.04
N GLU A 246 -9.08 13.38 82.58
CA GLU A 246 -9.55 14.07 83.80
C GLU A 246 -10.48 15.26 83.54
N PHE A 247 -10.73 15.62 82.27
CA PHE A 247 -11.80 16.54 81.82
C PHE A 247 -13.18 15.87 81.85
#